data_AF-A0A4D6HSG1-F1
#
_entry.id   AF-A0A4D6HSG1-F1
#
_cell.length_a   1.000
_cell.length_b   1.000
_cell.length_c   1.000
_cell.angle_alpha   90.00
_cell.angle_beta   90.00
_cell.angle_gamma   90.00
#
_symmetry.space_group_name_H-M   'P 1'
#
loop_
_entity.id
_entity.type
_entity.pdbx_description
1 polymer ?
#
loop_
_entity_poly.entity_id
_entity_poly.type
_entity_poly.pdbx_seq_one_letter_code
_entity_poly.pdbx_strand_id
1 'polypeptide(L)'
;MTDEPNSISRRNVLAGLGTIGVGGALVGAGTSAFFSDGEHFDGNELVAGELNLVVDWENRYDSGDGLEPIDAFPDAQYKDDHDGSLDEEFFAEEVCGEILEEIRETDPRDSKFRTPDYRSKPVLGIEDVKPGDCGSLRLSYHLCGNDGWVWFRTKNKEYDGKLAEKIDATLRYGVPETKEDVDQDALVIADGSLEDVLDELNDGLLLDAYPTEFTEEDEDGTGCVALETIDSDNIAEFTDGDLNDIDKIDDETTFTFTIDDEEVVIKLTEVEFEDGDQVGFDWEVVEGDIGLCQVVVGGGAIAGEPQREPTEYDCERDDGGVRAYAAENPRNPNREYFQISNITFWYCTDDPVDVPAYTPESNTRFLLLEWCLPTDVGNEVERNRIDFDLQFYTEQRRHNEDPEPDWPDYDD
;
A
#
# COMPACT_ATOMS: atom_id res chain seq x y z
N MET A 1 62.14 17.02 -42.37
CA MET A 1 61.01 16.09 -42.53
C MET A 1 59.79 16.86 -42.08
N THR A 2 59.30 17.80 -42.91
CA THR A 2 58.17 17.67 -43.89
C THR A 2 56.84 17.50 -43.13
N ASP A 3 55.85 18.40 -43.13
CA ASP A 3 55.50 19.55 -43.99
C ASP A 3 54.67 20.62 -43.22
N GLU A 4 54.77 21.88 -43.63
CA GLU A 4 53.79 22.99 -43.43
C GLU A 4 52.69 22.93 -44.54
N PRO A 5 51.74 23.88 -44.70
CA PRO A 5 50.79 24.59 -43.81
C PRO A 5 49.34 24.56 -44.40
N ASN A 6 48.33 25.17 -43.74
CA ASN A 6 47.31 26.07 -44.35
C ASN A 6 45.97 26.21 -43.54
N SER A 7 45.68 27.47 -43.17
CA SER A 7 44.38 28.22 -43.21
C SER A 7 43.07 27.55 -42.73
N ILE A 8 42.23 28.20 -41.92
CA ILE A 8 41.36 29.35 -42.31
C ILE A 8 40.95 30.22 -41.10
N SER A 9 40.81 31.52 -41.35
CA SER A 9 40.27 32.60 -40.49
C SER A 9 38.80 32.93 -40.81
N ARG A 10 38.06 33.57 -39.87
CA ARG A 10 37.08 34.70 -40.02
C ARG A 10 36.20 34.74 -38.76
N ARG A 11 36.39 35.64 -37.78
CA ARG A 11 35.97 37.06 -37.75
C ARG A 11 34.63 37.34 -38.44
N ASN A 12 33.58 37.46 -37.62
CA ASN A 12 32.39 38.33 -37.74
C ASN A 12 31.89 38.49 -36.28
N VAL A 13 32.34 39.46 -35.49
CA VAL A 13 31.86 40.86 -35.43
C VAL A 13 30.34 40.94 -35.54
N LEU A 14 29.65 41.02 -34.40
CA LEU A 14 28.46 41.85 -34.26
C LEU A 14 28.50 42.55 -32.90
N ALA A 15 28.63 43.87 -32.97
CA ALA A 15 28.47 44.80 -31.89
C ALA A 15 26.99 45.19 -31.78
N GLY A 16 26.48 45.29 -30.55
CA GLY A 16 25.24 45.98 -30.18
C GLY A 16 25.25 46.12 -28.66
N LEU A 17 25.85 47.20 -28.13
CA LEU A 17 25.14 48.36 -27.54
C LEU A 17 24.27 47.95 -26.34
N GLY A 18 24.47 48.40 -25.10
CA GLY A 18 25.32 49.46 -24.56
C GLY A 18 25.21 49.47 -23.02
N THR A 19 26.29 49.87 -22.34
CA THR A 19 26.38 51.06 -21.47
C THR A 19 26.19 50.80 -19.97
N ILE A 20 27.29 50.68 -19.20
CA ILE A 20 27.93 51.69 -18.29
C ILE A 20 27.74 51.16 -16.84
N GLY A 21 28.74 51.08 -15.95
CA GLY A 21 30.13 51.54 -16.04
C GLY A 21 31.01 51.11 -14.86
N VAL A 22 32.30 51.05 -15.19
CA VAL A 22 33.54 51.17 -14.40
C VAL A 22 33.41 52.13 -13.20
N GLY A 23 34.00 51.94 -12.02
CA GLY A 23 35.02 51.01 -11.55
C GLY A 23 35.64 51.54 -10.25
N GLY A 24 36.31 50.66 -9.49
CA GLY A 24 37.09 51.03 -8.31
C GLY A 24 37.58 49.81 -7.55
N ALA A 25 38.72 49.26 -7.96
CA ALA A 25 39.41 48.23 -7.20
C ALA A 25 40.04 48.83 -5.92
N LEU A 26 39.69 48.29 -4.76
CA LEU A 26 40.50 48.39 -3.55
C LEU A 26 40.75 46.98 -2.99
N VAL A 27 42.03 46.62 -3.00
CA VAL A 27 42.65 45.41 -2.47
C VAL A 27 42.49 45.35 -0.94
N GLY A 28 42.07 44.20 -0.39
CA GLY A 28 42.08 43.99 1.07
C GLY A 28 41.50 42.65 1.53
N ALA A 29 42.34 41.61 1.52
CA ALA A 29 42.30 40.35 2.27
C ALA A 29 40.98 39.92 2.97
N GLY A 30 40.33 38.94 2.35
CA GLY A 30 39.37 38.04 2.97
C GLY A 30 38.80 37.12 1.90
N THR A 31 39.26 35.87 1.82
CA THR A 31 38.56 34.83 1.04
C THR A 31 37.26 34.50 1.74
N SER A 32 36.24 35.35 1.58
CA SER A 32 34.86 34.90 1.59
C SER A 32 34.58 34.38 0.18
N ALA A 33 34.46 33.06 0.02
CA ALA A 33 33.84 32.53 -1.17
C ALA A 33 32.37 32.93 -1.11
N PHE A 34 32.01 33.93 -1.92
CA PHE A 34 30.62 34.28 -2.17
C PHE A 34 30.16 33.31 -3.26
N PHE A 35 29.56 32.19 -2.86
CA PHE A 35 28.84 31.32 -3.79
C PHE A 35 27.56 32.05 -4.19
N SER A 36 27.70 32.93 -5.18
CA SER A 36 26.60 33.36 -6.04
C SER A 36 26.76 32.57 -7.32
N ASP A 37 26.52 31.26 -7.24
CA ASP A 37 26.02 30.62 -8.43
C ASP A 37 24.56 31.02 -8.55
N GLY A 38 24.27 31.83 -9.56
CA GLY A 38 22.91 32.18 -9.93
C GLY A 38 22.53 31.30 -11.10
N GLU A 39 22.49 29.98 -10.89
CA GLU A 39 21.77 29.12 -11.81
C GLU A 39 20.29 29.38 -11.59
N HIS A 40 19.71 30.13 -12.52
CA HIS A 40 18.27 30.14 -12.67
C HIS A 40 17.91 28.81 -13.30
N PHE A 41 17.37 27.89 -12.51
CA PHE A 41 16.69 26.72 -13.03
C PHE A 41 15.38 27.20 -13.66
N ASP A 42 15.44 27.69 -14.89
CA ASP A 42 14.27 27.90 -15.74
C ASP A 42 13.62 26.53 -15.97
N GLY A 43 12.59 26.21 -15.20
CA GLY A 43 11.86 24.93 -15.28
C GLY A 43 11.91 24.06 -14.03
N ASN A 44 12.15 24.62 -12.84
CA ASN A 44 11.86 23.88 -11.61
C ASN A 44 10.33 23.74 -11.46
N GLU A 45 9.79 22.59 -11.86
CA GLU A 45 8.42 22.19 -11.58
C GLU A 45 8.44 21.29 -10.34
N LEU A 46 7.90 21.79 -9.24
CA LEU A 46 7.58 20.93 -8.09
C LEU A 46 6.29 20.21 -8.44
N VAL A 47 6.41 19.03 -9.05
CA VAL A 47 5.29 18.14 -9.31
C VAL A 47 5.15 17.24 -8.08
N ALA A 48 4.07 17.42 -7.32
CA ALA A 48 3.64 16.40 -6.36
C ALA A 48 3.18 15.17 -7.16
N GLY A 49 3.48 13.96 -6.69
CA GLY A 49 2.97 12.75 -7.34
C GLY A 49 1.43 12.76 -7.40
N GLU A 50 0.86 12.16 -8.42
CA GLU A 50 -0.60 11.98 -8.52
C GLU A 50 -1.01 10.69 -7.81
N LEU A 51 -2.11 10.74 -7.06
CA LEU A 51 -2.77 9.57 -6.49
C LEU A 51 -4.11 9.41 -7.19
N ASN A 52 -4.31 8.29 -7.89
CA ASN A 52 -5.56 7.99 -8.57
C ASN A 52 -6.17 6.71 -7.99
N LEU A 53 -7.45 6.77 -7.61
CA LEU A 53 -8.23 5.59 -7.21
C LEU A 53 -9.13 5.18 -8.37
N VAL A 54 -9.07 3.91 -8.75
CA VAL A 54 -10.03 3.28 -9.66
C VAL A 54 -10.84 2.26 -8.88
N VAL A 55 -12.15 2.20 -9.12
CA VAL A 55 -13.05 1.23 -8.50
C VAL A 55 -13.85 0.53 -9.59
N ASP A 56 -13.88 -0.79 -9.54
CA ASP A 56 -14.74 -1.67 -10.33
C ASP A 56 -15.68 -2.47 -9.42
N TRP A 57 -16.71 -3.07 -10.03
CA TRP A 57 -17.63 -3.92 -9.28
C TRP A 57 -18.32 -4.99 -10.11
N GLU A 58 -18.75 -6.05 -9.42
CA GLU A 58 -19.69 -7.06 -9.88
C GLU A 58 -20.78 -7.25 -8.82
N ASN A 59 -22.04 -7.25 -9.26
CA ASN A 59 -23.17 -7.68 -8.45
C ASN A 59 -23.65 -9.04 -8.93
N ARG A 60 -23.94 -9.92 -7.97
CA ARG A 60 -24.64 -11.18 -8.20
C ARG A 60 -25.94 -11.22 -7.40
N TYR A 61 -26.91 -11.94 -7.93
CA TYR A 61 -28.21 -12.15 -7.27
C TYR A 61 -28.65 -13.60 -7.42
N ASP A 62 -29.23 -14.13 -6.35
CA ASP A 62 -29.84 -15.45 -6.29
C ASP A 62 -31.29 -15.34 -5.84
N SER A 63 -32.22 -15.79 -6.67
CA SER A 63 -33.66 -15.92 -6.34
C SER A 63 -34.09 -17.35 -5.98
N GLY A 64 -33.13 -18.21 -5.65
CA GLY A 64 -33.29 -19.63 -5.30
C GLY A 64 -32.74 -20.63 -6.33
N ASP A 65 -32.01 -20.18 -7.36
CA ASP A 65 -31.46 -21.02 -8.44
C ASP A 65 -29.91 -20.95 -8.54
N GLY A 66 -29.25 -20.21 -7.63
CA GLY A 66 -27.82 -19.95 -7.62
C GLY A 66 -27.49 -18.47 -7.85
N LEU A 67 -26.32 -18.03 -7.34
CA LEU A 67 -25.82 -16.67 -7.56
C LEU A 67 -25.40 -16.49 -9.03
N GLU A 68 -26.07 -15.57 -9.72
CA GLU A 68 -25.79 -15.22 -11.11
C GLU A 68 -25.38 -13.74 -11.20
N PRO A 69 -24.42 -13.37 -12.07
CA PRO A 69 -24.05 -11.98 -12.31
C PRO A 69 -25.23 -11.20 -12.91
N ILE A 70 -25.39 -9.95 -12.48
CA ILE A 70 -26.48 -9.08 -12.92
C ILE A 70 -26.02 -7.67 -13.35
N ASP A 71 -24.93 -7.16 -12.78
CA ASP A 71 -24.39 -5.83 -13.09
C ASP A 71 -22.89 -5.81 -12.83
N ALA A 72 -22.13 -5.29 -13.78
CA ALA A 72 -20.71 -5.08 -13.63
C ALA A 72 -20.24 -3.78 -14.27
N PHE A 73 -19.12 -3.28 -13.77
CA PHE A 73 -18.35 -2.21 -14.39
C PHE A 73 -16.85 -2.46 -14.16
N PRO A 74 -16.04 -2.60 -15.24
CA PRO A 74 -16.49 -2.77 -16.63
C PRO A 74 -17.14 -4.15 -16.84
N ASP A 75 -18.17 -4.19 -17.67
CA ASP A 75 -18.83 -5.43 -18.10
C ASP A 75 -17.96 -6.15 -19.14
N ALA A 76 -17.59 -7.40 -18.85
CA ALA A 76 -16.66 -8.25 -19.62
C ALA A 76 -17.01 -8.35 -21.10
N GLN A 77 -18.30 -8.27 -21.41
CA GLN A 77 -18.82 -8.48 -22.74
C GLN A 77 -19.34 -7.20 -23.37
N TYR A 78 -18.75 -6.03 -23.02
CA TYR A 78 -19.09 -4.72 -23.59
C TYR A 78 -19.21 -4.66 -25.13
N LYS A 79 -18.69 -5.68 -25.85
CA LYS A 79 -18.73 -5.77 -27.31
C LYS A 79 -19.74 -6.76 -27.90
N ASP A 80 -20.19 -7.80 -27.18
CA ASP A 80 -20.93 -8.91 -27.82
C ASP A 80 -22.20 -9.36 -27.07
N ASP A 81 -22.20 -9.62 -25.75
CA ASP A 81 -23.40 -10.01 -24.97
C ASP A 81 -23.26 -9.65 -23.47
N HIS A 82 -23.76 -8.48 -23.06
CA HIS A 82 -23.73 -8.01 -21.67
C HIS A 82 -24.43 -8.98 -20.69
N ASP A 83 -23.65 -9.81 -20.01
CA ASP A 83 -24.13 -10.79 -19.03
C ASP A 83 -23.98 -10.31 -17.58
N GLY A 84 -23.50 -9.09 -17.37
CA GLY A 84 -23.34 -8.50 -16.05
C GLY A 84 -22.13 -9.03 -15.28
N SER A 85 -21.20 -9.73 -15.94
CA SER A 85 -19.95 -10.20 -15.33
C SER A 85 -18.81 -9.19 -15.48
N LEU A 86 -17.88 -9.17 -14.53
CA LEU A 86 -16.69 -8.33 -14.56
C LEU A 86 -15.70 -8.80 -15.63
N ASP A 87 -15.08 -7.84 -16.31
CA ASP A 87 -13.98 -8.13 -17.23
C ASP A 87 -12.78 -8.72 -16.48
N GLU A 88 -12.39 -9.93 -16.84
CA GLU A 88 -11.26 -10.65 -16.25
C GLU A 88 -9.88 -10.00 -16.55
N GLU A 89 -9.83 -9.00 -17.44
CA GLU A 89 -8.64 -8.16 -17.73
C GLU A 89 -8.51 -6.95 -16.78
N PHE A 90 -9.33 -6.88 -15.71
CA PHE A 90 -9.33 -5.72 -14.80
C PHE A 90 -8.44 -5.92 -13.54
N PHE A 91 -7.13 -6.13 -13.76
CA PHE A 91 -6.11 -6.14 -12.69
C PHE A 91 -5.25 -4.87 -12.72
N ALA A 92 -4.70 -4.48 -11.56
CA ALA A 92 -4.10 -3.16 -11.36
C ALA A 92 -2.96 -2.79 -12.34
N GLU A 93 -2.15 -3.76 -12.80
CA GLU A 93 -1.10 -3.48 -13.80
C GLU A 93 -1.67 -3.02 -15.15
N GLU A 94 -2.82 -3.57 -15.57
CA GLU A 94 -3.52 -3.18 -16.79
C GLU A 94 -4.40 -1.93 -16.54
N VAL A 95 -5.05 -1.87 -15.38
CA VAL A 95 -5.92 -0.75 -14.95
C VAL A 95 -5.13 0.54 -14.85
N CYS A 96 -4.03 0.59 -14.09
CA CYS A 96 -3.23 1.79 -13.89
C CYS A 96 -2.44 2.23 -15.13
N GLY A 97 -2.51 1.46 -16.22
CA GLY A 97 -1.92 1.75 -17.52
C GLY A 97 -2.94 2.27 -18.54
N GLU A 98 -3.15 1.50 -19.61
CA GLU A 98 -3.97 1.92 -20.76
C GLU A 98 -5.47 1.97 -20.44
N ILE A 99 -5.94 1.11 -19.53
CA ILE A 99 -7.37 0.99 -19.21
C ILE A 99 -7.87 2.22 -18.47
N LEU A 100 -7.13 2.76 -17.49
CA LEU A 100 -7.50 3.98 -16.76
C LEU A 100 -7.94 5.09 -17.71
N GLU A 101 -7.15 5.37 -18.75
CA GLU A 101 -7.46 6.43 -19.71
C GLU A 101 -8.71 6.15 -20.56
N GLU A 102 -9.09 4.88 -20.75
CA GLU A 102 -10.29 4.49 -21.48
C GLU A 102 -11.56 4.59 -20.62
N ILE A 103 -11.47 4.27 -19.33
CA ILE A 103 -12.62 4.20 -18.42
C ILE A 103 -12.75 5.41 -17.47
N ARG A 104 -11.81 6.36 -17.52
CA ARG A 104 -11.83 7.59 -16.72
C ARG A 104 -13.03 8.44 -17.10
N GLU A 105 -14.12 8.23 -16.37
CA GLU A 105 -15.39 8.92 -16.50
C GLU A 105 -15.72 9.65 -15.19
N THR A 106 -16.50 10.72 -15.27
CA THR A 106 -16.88 11.51 -14.08
C THR A 106 -17.89 10.79 -13.19
N ASP A 107 -18.75 9.93 -13.76
CA ASP A 107 -19.67 9.07 -13.01
C ASP A 107 -19.68 7.66 -13.62
N PRO A 108 -19.06 6.65 -12.97
CA PRO A 108 -19.03 5.29 -13.49
C PRO A 108 -20.42 4.64 -13.54
N ARG A 109 -21.40 5.12 -12.77
CA ARG A 109 -22.78 4.58 -12.80
C ARG A 109 -23.49 4.83 -14.12
N ASP A 110 -23.08 5.86 -14.86
CA ASP A 110 -23.60 6.21 -16.18
C ASP A 110 -22.67 5.77 -17.32
N SER A 111 -21.57 5.10 -16.99
CA SER A 111 -20.57 4.71 -17.97
C SER A 111 -21.13 3.77 -19.03
N LYS A 112 -20.66 3.94 -20.26
CA LYS A 112 -20.95 3.00 -21.35
C LYS A 112 -20.40 1.60 -21.04
N PHE A 113 -19.34 1.49 -20.24
CA PHE A 113 -18.74 0.19 -19.89
C PHE A 113 -19.53 -0.56 -18.81
N ARG A 114 -20.51 0.08 -18.15
CA ARG A 114 -21.42 -0.61 -17.23
C ARG A 114 -22.48 -1.40 -17.99
N THR A 115 -22.92 -2.51 -17.42
CA THR A 115 -24.08 -3.29 -17.86
C THR A 115 -25.26 -2.35 -18.20
N PRO A 116 -25.77 -2.35 -19.45
CA PRO A 116 -26.68 -1.31 -19.94
C PRO A 116 -27.97 -1.14 -19.12
N ASP A 117 -28.53 -2.23 -18.61
CA ASP A 117 -29.79 -2.23 -17.86
C ASP A 117 -29.65 -1.68 -16.43
N TYR A 118 -28.42 -1.42 -15.98
CA TYR A 118 -28.10 -0.90 -14.66
C TYR A 118 -27.50 0.51 -14.68
N ARG A 119 -27.32 1.11 -15.86
CA ARG A 119 -26.90 2.50 -15.96
C ARG A 119 -27.88 3.43 -15.23
N SER A 120 -27.32 4.43 -14.54
CA SER A 120 -28.05 5.36 -13.66
C SER A 120 -28.74 4.73 -12.45
N LYS A 121 -28.57 3.42 -12.20
CA LYS A 121 -29.01 2.77 -10.96
C LYS A 121 -27.91 2.86 -9.88
N PRO A 122 -28.27 2.70 -8.59
CA PRO A 122 -27.29 2.48 -7.53
C PRO A 122 -26.33 1.34 -7.85
N VAL A 123 -25.13 1.35 -7.26
CA VAL A 123 -24.16 0.24 -7.41
C VAL A 123 -24.72 -1.02 -6.76
N LEU A 124 -25.33 -0.91 -5.59
CA LEU A 124 -26.10 -1.97 -4.96
C LEU A 124 -27.52 -1.47 -4.68
N GLY A 125 -28.51 -2.25 -5.12
CA GLY A 125 -29.90 -2.01 -4.82
C GLY A 125 -30.53 -3.25 -4.20
N ILE A 126 -30.93 -3.16 -2.93
CA ILE A 126 -31.67 -4.23 -2.25
C ILE A 126 -33.14 -3.78 -2.19
N GLU A 127 -33.91 -4.23 -3.19
CA GLU A 127 -35.33 -3.93 -3.33
C GLU A 127 -36.12 -5.17 -3.75
N ASP A 128 -37.39 -5.27 -3.31
CA ASP A 128 -38.29 -6.38 -3.63
C ASP A 128 -37.76 -7.80 -3.28
N VAL A 129 -36.87 -7.87 -2.29
CA VAL A 129 -36.28 -9.14 -1.81
C VAL A 129 -37.30 -10.05 -1.15
N LYS A 130 -37.18 -11.35 -1.41
CA LYS A 130 -38.02 -12.40 -0.85
C LYS A 130 -37.22 -13.29 0.10
N PRO A 131 -37.89 -13.94 1.07
CA PRO A 131 -37.23 -14.91 1.92
C PRO A 131 -36.58 -16.02 1.09
N GLY A 132 -35.27 -16.20 1.27
CA GLY A 132 -34.42 -17.10 0.48
C GLY A 132 -33.64 -16.42 -0.64
N ASP A 133 -33.89 -15.15 -0.93
CA ASP A 133 -33.07 -14.40 -1.88
C ASP A 133 -31.73 -14.03 -1.23
N CYS A 134 -30.67 -14.13 -2.01
CA CYS A 134 -29.31 -13.74 -1.63
C CYS A 134 -28.69 -12.87 -2.72
N GLY A 135 -27.61 -12.17 -2.39
CA GLY A 135 -26.80 -11.46 -3.36
C GLY A 135 -25.40 -11.22 -2.86
N SER A 136 -24.55 -10.77 -3.77
CA SER A 136 -23.22 -10.31 -3.44
C SER A 136 -22.84 -9.08 -4.24
N LEU A 137 -22.06 -8.20 -3.63
CA LEU A 137 -21.38 -7.09 -4.29
C LEU A 137 -19.88 -7.29 -4.06
N ARG A 138 -19.15 -7.55 -5.15
CA ARG A 138 -17.69 -7.47 -5.18
C ARG A 138 -17.31 -6.08 -5.66
N LEU A 139 -16.60 -5.33 -4.84
CA LEU A 139 -15.91 -4.09 -5.22
C LEU A 139 -14.43 -4.41 -5.31
N SER A 140 -13.76 -4.01 -6.37
CA SER A 140 -12.30 -3.99 -6.38
C SER A 140 -11.79 -2.57 -6.54
N TYR A 141 -10.69 -2.26 -5.89
CA TYR A 141 -10.05 -0.96 -6.01
C TYR A 141 -8.59 -1.10 -6.42
N HIS A 142 -8.11 -0.09 -7.14
CA HIS A 142 -6.75 -0.01 -7.68
C HIS A 142 -6.21 1.37 -7.38
N LEU A 143 -5.10 1.41 -6.65
CA LEU A 143 -4.41 2.65 -6.32
C LEU A 143 -3.26 2.86 -7.32
N CYS A 144 -3.33 3.92 -8.11
CA CYS A 144 -2.39 4.18 -9.20
C CYS A 144 -1.53 5.41 -8.92
N GLY A 145 -0.25 5.31 -9.27
CA GLY A 145 0.70 6.41 -9.34
C GLY A 145 1.52 6.67 -8.09
N ASN A 146 0.97 6.38 -6.89
CA ASN A 146 1.71 6.39 -5.63
C ASN A 146 1.06 5.43 -4.61
N ASP A 147 1.86 4.96 -3.66
CA ASP A 147 1.38 4.30 -2.45
C ASP A 147 0.48 5.25 -1.64
N GLY A 148 -0.51 4.67 -0.98
CA GLY A 148 -1.42 5.46 -0.18
C GLY A 148 -2.28 4.65 0.76
N TRP A 149 -2.91 5.40 1.62
CA TRP A 149 -3.86 4.93 2.61
C TRP A 149 -5.24 4.90 1.99
N VAL A 150 -6.03 3.86 2.28
CA VAL A 150 -7.37 3.68 1.72
C VAL A 150 -8.34 3.40 2.84
N TRP A 151 -9.33 4.26 3.01
CA TRP A 151 -10.44 4.02 3.94
C TRP A 151 -11.69 3.72 3.17
N PHE A 152 -12.53 2.88 3.76
CA PHE A 152 -13.83 2.53 3.24
C PHE A 152 -14.91 2.71 4.30
N ARG A 153 -16.02 3.32 3.91
CA ARG A 153 -17.16 3.53 4.79
C ARG A 153 -18.48 3.45 4.05
N THR A 154 -19.57 3.39 4.81
CA THR A 154 -20.93 3.58 4.28
C THR A 154 -21.59 4.83 4.85
N LYS A 155 -22.30 5.59 4.01
CA LYS A 155 -23.00 6.83 4.43
C LYS A 155 -24.41 6.92 3.83
N ASN A 156 -25.15 7.98 4.16
CA ASN A 156 -26.46 8.30 3.57
C ASN A 156 -27.46 7.12 3.59
N LYS A 157 -27.50 6.43 4.73
CA LYS A 157 -28.33 5.26 4.97
C LYS A 157 -29.82 5.64 5.02
N GLU A 158 -30.59 5.14 4.07
CA GLU A 158 -32.05 5.29 4.01
C GLU A 158 -32.73 3.92 3.90
N TYR A 159 -33.20 3.39 5.04
CA TYR A 159 -33.93 2.12 5.07
C TYR A 159 -34.91 1.99 6.24
N ASP A 160 -35.83 1.02 6.15
CA ASP A 160 -36.58 0.51 7.30
C ASP A 160 -35.70 -0.51 8.05
N GLY A 161 -35.24 -0.16 9.25
CA GLY A 161 -34.33 -1.00 10.07
C GLY A 161 -34.81 -2.45 10.19
N LYS A 162 -36.12 -2.70 10.16
CA LYS A 162 -36.67 -4.06 10.24
C LYS A 162 -36.29 -5.00 9.09
N LEU A 163 -35.94 -4.47 7.92
CA LEU A 163 -35.43 -5.31 6.83
C LEU A 163 -33.93 -5.53 7.01
N ALA A 164 -33.16 -4.48 7.32
CA ALA A 164 -31.71 -4.59 7.52
C ALA A 164 -31.35 -5.51 8.70
N GLU A 165 -32.06 -5.42 9.83
CA GLU A 165 -31.94 -6.32 11.00
C GLU A 165 -32.16 -7.80 10.68
N LYS A 166 -32.82 -8.11 9.55
CA LYS A 166 -33.22 -9.47 9.16
C LYS A 166 -32.41 -10.05 8.02
N ILE A 167 -31.60 -9.24 7.35
CA ILE A 167 -30.69 -9.72 6.30
C ILE A 167 -29.41 -10.14 7.01
N ASP A 168 -29.01 -11.40 6.85
CA ASP A 168 -27.69 -11.85 7.28
C ASP A 168 -26.69 -11.32 6.25
N ALA A 169 -25.61 -10.68 6.71
CA ALA A 169 -24.61 -10.08 5.85
C ALA A 169 -23.20 -10.29 6.39
N THR A 170 -22.26 -10.47 5.47
CA THR A 170 -20.83 -10.61 5.78
C THR A 170 -20.07 -9.73 4.80
N LEU A 171 -19.16 -8.90 5.33
CA LEU A 171 -18.21 -8.14 4.54
C LEU A 171 -16.83 -8.77 4.68
N ARG A 172 -16.26 -9.15 3.53
CA ARG A 172 -14.91 -9.70 3.43
C ARG A 172 -13.99 -8.73 2.72
N TYR A 173 -12.71 -8.80 3.05
CA TYR A 173 -11.65 -8.01 2.46
C TYR A 173 -10.47 -8.92 2.11
N GLY A 174 -9.92 -8.79 0.91
CA GLY A 174 -8.90 -9.74 0.45
C GLY A 174 -8.03 -9.23 -0.70
N VAL A 175 -6.97 -10.00 -0.95
CA VAL A 175 -6.15 -9.91 -2.14
C VAL A 175 -6.61 -11.00 -3.11
N PRO A 176 -6.93 -10.69 -4.37
CA PRO A 176 -7.23 -11.74 -5.33
C PRO A 176 -5.93 -12.45 -5.73
N GLU A 177 -5.75 -13.73 -5.36
CA GLU A 177 -4.60 -14.54 -5.83
C GLU A 177 -4.73 -14.91 -7.30
N THR A 178 -5.96 -15.15 -7.77
CA THR A 178 -6.28 -15.46 -9.17
C THR A 178 -7.62 -14.85 -9.60
N LYS A 179 -7.93 -14.99 -10.90
CA LYS A 179 -9.16 -14.53 -11.54
C LYS A 179 -10.45 -15.18 -10.98
N GLU A 180 -10.33 -16.33 -10.33
CA GLU A 180 -11.45 -17.16 -9.85
C GLU A 180 -11.51 -17.29 -8.31
N ASP A 181 -10.44 -16.89 -7.60
CA ASP A 181 -10.28 -17.11 -6.15
C ASP A 181 -10.67 -15.87 -5.33
N VAL A 182 -11.97 -15.64 -5.17
CA VAL A 182 -12.48 -14.48 -4.41
C VAL A 182 -12.89 -14.83 -2.97
N ASP A 183 -12.95 -16.10 -2.58
CA ASP A 183 -13.63 -16.47 -1.32
C ASP A 183 -12.81 -17.26 -0.30
N GLN A 184 -11.72 -17.95 -0.69
CA GLN A 184 -11.14 -18.97 0.17
C GLN A 184 -10.29 -18.41 1.32
N ASP A 185 -9.66 -17.24 1.13
CA ASP A 185 -8.71 -16.66 2.08
C ASP A 185 -9.01 -15.18 2.42
N ALA A 186 -10.22 -14.70 2.10
CA ALA A 186 -10.62 -13.32 2.38
C ALA A 186 -10.99 -13.11 3.86
N LEU A 187 -10.36 -12.11 4.49
CA LEU A 187 -10.58 -11.71 5.88
C LEU A 187 -12.01 -11.22 6.08
N VAL A 188 -12.71 -11.74 7.09
CA VAL A 188 -14.01 -11.20 7.50
C VAL A 188 -13.78 -9.94 8.33
N ILE A 189 -14.18 -8.79 7.81
CA ILE A 189 -14.01 -7.48 8.48
C ILE A 189 -15.29 -6.97 9.13
N ALA A 190 -16.45 -7.52 8.76
CA ALA A 190 -17.70 -7.34 9.48
C ALA A 190 -18.66 -8.52 9.20
N ASP A 191 -19.46 -8.90 10.18
CA ASP A 191 -20.43 -10.00 10.09
C ASP A 191 -21.62 -9.74 11.03
N GLY A 192 -22.82 -10.16 10.63
CA GLY A 192 -24.02 -10.06 11.46
C GLY A 192 -25.25 -9.77 10.63
N SER A 193 -26.15 -8.92 11.15
CA SER A 193 -27.19 -8.36 10.31
C SER A 193 -26.62 -7.29 9.37
N LEU A 194 -27.31 -7.00 8.27
CA LEU A 194 -26.92 -5.92 7.38
C LEU A 194 -26.89 -4.56 8.11
N GLU A 195 -27.74 -4.36 9.13
CA GLU A 195 -27.65 -3.15 9.97
C GLU A 195 -26.33 -3.12 10.75
N ASP A 196 -25.92 -4.23 11.37
CA ASP A 196 -24.66 -4.31 12.12
C ASP A 196 -23.45 -4.04 11.21
N VAL A 197 -23.41 -4.68 10.03
CA VAL A 197 -22.32 -4.48 9.05
C VAL A 197 -22.25 -3.03 8.57
N LEU A 198 -23.40 -2.42 8.27
CA LEU A 198 -23.47 -1.03 7.84
C LEU A 198 -23.07 -0.06 8.96
N ASP A 199 -23.39 -0.38 10.21
CA ASP A 199 -23.06 0.43 11.37
C ASP A 199 -21.56 0.37 11.73
N GLU A 200 -20.94 -0.80 11.60
CA GLU A 200 -19.49 -0.97 11.78
C GLU A 200 -18.69 -0.08 10.82
N LEU A 201 -19.23 0.17 9.63
CA LEU A 201 -18.62 0.99 8.59
C LEU A 201 -18.97 2.48 8.69
N ASN A 202 -19.60 2.96 9.76
CA ASN A 202 -20.02 4.38 9.89
C ASN A 202 -18.83 5.35 9.91
N ASP A 203 -17.86 5.07 10.78
CA ASP A 203 -16.71 5.96 11.04
C ASP A 203 -15.60 5.78 9.98
N GLY A 204 -15.68 4.66 9.24
CA GLY A 204 -14.77 4.28 8.20
C GLY A 204 -13.67 3.37 8.70
N LEU A 205 -13.41 2.32 7.93
CA LEU A 205 -12.39 1.32 8.19
C LEU A 205 -11.16 1.67 7.35
N LEU A 206 -9.98 1.71 7.97
CA LEU A 206 -8.72 1.72 7.23
C LEU A 206 -8.51 0.33 6.63
N LEU A 207 -8.33 0.24 5.32
CA LEU A 207 -8.11 -1.03 4.63
C LEU A 207 -6.62 -1.36 4.61
N ASP A 208 -6.29 -2.54 5.15
CA ASP A 208 -4.93 -3.08 5.19
C ASP A 208 -4.39 -3.39 3.78
N ALA A 209 -3.14 -3.06 3.53
CA ALA A 209 -2.41 -3.45 2.32
C ALA A 209 -2.28 -4.97 2.11
N TYR A 210 -2.22 -5.76 3.17
CA TYR A 210 -1.94 -7.19 3.14
C TYR A 210 -2.91 -7.94 4.05
N PRO A 211 -4.21 -8.05 3.69
CA PRO A 211 -5.17 -8.80 4.49
C PRO A 211 -4.82 -10.30 4.63
N THR A 212 -3.85 -10.78 3.84
CA THR A 212 -3.32 -12.15 3.85
C THR A 212 -2.02 -12.31 4.64
N GLU A 213 -1.44 -11.23 5.18
CA GLU A 213 -0.28 -11.31 6.10
C GLU A 213 -0.71 -11.04 7.55
N PHE A 214 -1.81 -11.66 7.97
CA PHE A 214 -1.64 -12.43 9.20
C PHE A 214 -0.71 -13.57 8.79
N THR A 215 0.59 -13.39 9.03
CA THR A 215 1.56 -14.48 9.09
C THR A 215 0.83 -15.68 9.66
N GLU A 216 0.86 -16.81 8.94
CA GLU A 216 0.21 -18.06 9.31
C GLU A 216 0.04 -18.12 10.82
N GLU A 217 -1.19 -18.27 11.34
CA GLU A 217 -1.40 -18.54 12.76
C GLU A 217 -0.38 -19.60 13.17
N ASP A 218 0.72 -19.18 13.82
CA ASP A 218 1.57 -20.11 14.54
C ASP A 218 0.59 -20.86 15.44
N GLU A 219 0.73 -22.18 15.57
CA GLU A 219 -0.23 -23.06 16.26
C GLU A 219 -0.59 -22.62 17.70
N ASP A 220 0.08 -21.57 18.22
CA ASP A 220 -0.02 -20.95 19.53
C ASP A 220 -0.77 -19.59 19.59
N GLY A 221 -1.11 -18.95 18.46
CA GLY A 221 -1.95 -17.74 18.41
C GLY A 221 -1.22 -16.39 18.62
N THR A 222 0.07 -16.34 18.31
CA THR A 222 0.93 -15.15 18.46
C THR A 222 1.10 -14.45 17.11
N GLY A 223 0.88 -13.14 17.02
CA GLY A 223 1.13 -12.32 15.83
C GLY A 223 2.58 -11.83 15.71
N CYS A 224 3.03 -11.50 14.50
CA CYS A 224 4.39 -11.06 14.20
C CYS A 224 4.42 -9.64 13.60
N VAL A 225 5.14 -8.71 14.21
CA VAL A 225 5.07 -7.26 13.91
C VAL A 225 6.38 -6.67 13.49
N ALA A 226 6.42 -6.02 12.34
CA ALA A 226 7.57 -5.26 11.91
C ALA A 226 7.81 -4.04 12.81
N LEU A 227 9.02 -3.93 13.35
CA LEU A 227 9.56 -2.67 13.83
C LEU A 227 10.02 -1.81 12.64
N GLU A 228 10.34 -0.54 12.90
CA GLU A 228 10.84 0.35 11.86
C GLU A 228 12.10 -0.23 11.20
N THR A 229 12.17 -0.11 9.87
CA THR A 229 13.35 -0.53 9.11
C THR A 229 14.48 0.45 9.34
N ILE A 230 15.62 -0.06 9.81
CA ILE A 230 16.81 0.72 10.10
C ILE A 230 17.72 0.72 8.88
N ASP A 231 18.17 1.90 8.45
CA ASP A 231 19.17 2.10 7.41
C ASP A 231 20.12 3.28 7.74
N SER A 232 21.02 3.63 6.84
CA SER A 232 21.98 4.73 7.09
C SER A 232 21.33 6.11 7.27
N ASP A 233 20.07 6.31 6.86
CA ASP A 233 19.38 7.59 6.98
C ASP A 233 18.75 7.77 8.38
N ASN A 234 18.26 6.69 9.02
CA ASN A 234 17.59 6.75 10.34
C ASN A 234 18.32 6.04 11.49
N ILE A 235 19.41 5.30 11.26
CA ILE A 235 20.11 4.52 12.31
C ILE A 235 20.51 5.32 13.57
N ALA A 236 20.76 6.62 13.43
CA ALA A 236 21.10 7.48 14.56
C ALA A 236 19.94 7.67 15.56
N GLU A 237 18.70 7.42 15.14
CA GLU A 237 17.48 7.55 15.96
C GLU A 237 17.27 6.31 16.85
N PHE A 238 17.70 5.14 16.38
CA PHE A 238 17.54 3.87 17.07
C PHE A 238 18.75 3.47 17.92
N THR A 239 19.86 4.19 17.81
CA THR A 239 21.11 3.89 18.53
C THR A 239 21.45 5.03 19.48
N ASP A 240 22.49 4.87 20.31
CA ASP A 240 22.99 5.92 21.25
C ASP A 240 23.55 7.20 20.55
N GLY A 241 23.24 7.42 19.27
CA GLY A 241 23.58 8.62 18.49
C GLY A 241 25.02 8.65 17.94
N ASP A 242 25.83 7.64 18.23
CA ASP A 242 27.21 7.55 17.74
C ASP A 242 27.32 6.88 16.35
N LEU A 243 26.27 6.17 15.91
CA LEU A 243 26.18 5.57 14.58
C LEU A 243 25.39 6.47 13.63
N ASN A 244 25.94 6.65 12.42
CA ASN A 244 25.34 7.48 11.35
C ASN A 244 25.38 6.74 10.01
N ASP A 245 25.68 5.44 10.04
CA ASP A 245 25.85 4.62 8.85
C ASP A 245 25.73 3.16 9.26
N ILE A 246 24.90 2.40 8.56
CA ILE A 246 24.67 0.98 8.88
C ILE A 246 25.92 0.14 8.66
N ASP A 247 26.84 0.58 7.79
CA ASP A 247 28.14 -0.05 7.56
C ASP A 247 29.07 -0.05 8.80
N LYS A 248 28.66 0.57 9.90
CA LYS A 248 29.45 0.71 11.13
C LYS A 248 28.92 -0.10 12.31
N ILE A 249 27.89 -0.93 12.11
CA ILE A 249 27.41 -1.82 13.15
C ILE A 249 28.50 -2.82 13.59
N ASP A 250 28.47 -3.17 14.86
CA ASP A 250 29.37 -4.12 15.49
C ASP A 250 28.63 -4.94 16.57
N ASP A 251 29.34 -5.84 17.22
CA ASP A 251 28.85 -6.74 18.29
C ASP A 251 28.57 -6.03 19.63
N GLU A 252 28.67 -4.71 19.67
CA GLU A 252 28.24 -3.88 20.81
C GLU A 252 27.10 -2.93 20.42
N THR A 253 26.68 -2.95 19.15
CA THR A 253 25.59 -2.11 18.66
C THR A 253 24.27 -2.53 19.29
N THR A 254 23.53 -1.55 19.80
CA THR A 254 22.22 -1.72 20.39
C THR A 254 21.21 -0.85 19.64
N PHE A 255 20.03 -1.41 19.40
CA PHE A 255 18.88 -0.76 18.82
C PHE A 255 17.79 -0.64 19.88
N THR A 256 17.31 0.57 20.09
CA THR A 256 16.27 0.87 21.08
C THR A 256 14.98 1.22 20.37
N PHE A 257 13.90 0.54 20.75
CA PHE A 257 12.55 0.76 20.25
C PHE A 257 11.61 1.05 21.42
N THR A 258 10.51 1.73 21.14
CA THR A 258 9.40 1.89 22.09
C THR A 258 8.22 1.09 21.58
N ILE A 259 7.78 0.09 22.36
CA ILE A 259 6.65 -0.79 22.05
C ILE A 259 5.68 -0.71 23.23
N ASP A 260 4.43 -0.33 23.00
CA ASP A 260 3.40 -0.18 24.04
C ASP A 260 3.83 0.65 25.27
N ASP A 261 4.51 1.78 25.02
CA ASP A 261 5.13 2.65 26.04
C ASP A 261 6.27 2.00 26.86
N GLU A 262 6.75 0.81 26.48
CA GLU A 262 7.89 0.13 27.07
C GLU A 262 9.13 0.20 26.17
N GLU A 263 10.29 0.39 26.78
CA GLU A 263 11.57 0.42 26.07
C GLU A 263 12.07 -1.00 25.84
N VAL A 264 12.40 -1.30 24.59
CA VAL A 264 12.94 -2.59 24.15
C VAL A 264 14.30 -2.35 23.53
N VAL A 265 15.31 -3.11 23.96
CA VAL A 265 16.68 -2.97 23.46
C VAL A 265 17.14 -4.30 22.87
N ILE A 266 17.44 -4.28 21.58
CA ILE A 266 17.99 -5.40 20.82
C ILE A 266 19.49 -5.15 20.64
N LYS A 267 20.32 -6.09 21.05
CA LYS A 267 21.77 -6.01 20.93
C LYS A 267 22.26 -6.99 19.87
N LEU A 268 23.17 -6.54 19.00
CA LEU A 268 23.93 -7.45 18.15
C LEU A 268 25.02 -8.13 18.98
N THR A 269 25.12 -9.45 18.90
CA THR A 269 26.05 -10.23 19.77
C THR A 269 27.25 -10.79 19.00
N GLU A 270 27.11 -10.98 17.69
CA GLU A 270 28.20 -11.33 16.78
C GLU A 270 27.88 -10.75 15.39
N VAL A 271 28.86 -10.17 14.71
CA VAL A 271 28.70 -9.65 13.33
C VAL A 271 29.64 -10.38 12.39
N GLU A 272 29.09 -10.96 11.33
CA GLU A 272 29.81 -11.72 10.33
C GLU A 272 30.30 -10.78 9.21
N PHE A 273 31.54 -11.01 8.76
CA PHE A 273 32.18 -10.19 7.73
C PHE A 273 32.69 -11.05 6.58
N GLU A 274 32.40 -10.62 5.35
CA GLU A 274 33.02 -11.17 4.14
C GLU A 274 33.73 -10.06 3.37
N ASP A 275 35.01 -10.27 3.05
CA ASP A 275 35.86 -9.29 2.35
C ASP A 275 35.91 -7.88 2.99
N GLY A 276 35.57 -7.78 4.28
CA GLY A 276 35.56 -6.53 5.05
C GLY A 276 34.21 -5.84 5.16
N ASP A 277 33.17 -6.41 4.54
CA ASP A 277 31.81 -5.91 4.59
C ASP A 277 30.97 -6.79 5.52
N GLN A 278 30.06 -6.18 6.29
CA GLN A 278 29.14 -6.91 7.16
C GLN A 278 28.10 -7.64 6.29
N VAL A 279 27.86 -8.91 6.58
CA VAL A 279 26.94 -9.77 5.83
C VAL A 279 25.83 -10.38 6.67
N GLY A 280 26.01 -10.44 7.98
CA GLY A 280 25.04 -11.06 8.89
C GLY A 280 25.39 -10.80 10.34
N PHE A 281 24.49 -11.17 11.25
CA PHE A 281 24.67 -10.97 12.68
C PHE A 281 23.78 -11.90 13.51
N ASP A 282 24.22 -12.13 14.75
CA ASP A 282 23.46 -12.71 15.84
C ASP A 282 22.89 -11.58 16.72
N TRP A 283 21.81 -11.86 17.45
CA TRP A 283 21.13 -10.86 18.27
C TRP A 283 20.55 -11.42 19.57
N GLU A 284 20.36 -10.53 20.55
CA GLU A 284 19.63 -10.82 21.78
C GLU A 284 18.82 -9.59 22.26
N VAL A 285 17.65 -9.81 22.86
CA VAL A 285 16.84 -8.78 23.52
C VAL A 285 17.34 -8.59 24.95
N VAL A 286 18.12 -7.53 25.17
CA VAL A 286 18.75 -7.23 26.47
C VAL A 286 17.85 -6.46 27.42
N GLU A 287 16.88 -5.69 26.91
CA GLU A 287 15.84 -5.00 27.69
C GLU A 287 14.48 -5.12 26.97
N GLY A 288 13.37 -5.13 27.73
CA GLY A 288 12.02 -5.45 27.23
C GLY A 288 11.57 -6.88 27.54
N ASP A 289 10.33 -7.23 27.24
CA ASP A 289 9.78 -8.60 27.36
C ASP A 289 9.09 -9.06 26.07
N ILE A 290 9.81 -8.91 24.96
CA ILE A 290 9.39 -9.39 23.64
C ILE A 290 10.33 -10.49 23.15
N GLY A 291 9.79 -11.42 22.36
CA GLY A 291 10.57 -12.31 21.50
C GLY A 291 10.53 -11.83 20.05
N LEU A 292 11.50 -12.24 19.23
CA LEU A 292 11.43 -11.97 17.80
C LEU A 292 10.91 -13.20 17.04
N CYS A 293 10.08 -12.95 16.04
CA CYS A 293 9.58 -13.95 15.08
C CYS A 293 10.35 -13.89 13.76
N GLN A 294 10.89 -12.72 13.41
CA GLN A 294 11.61 -12.56 12.14
C GLN A 294 12.66 -11.46 12.22
N VAL A 295 13.76 -11.61 11.48
CA VAL A 295 14.68 -10.53 11.15
C VAL A 295 14.88 -10.52 9.65
N VAL A 296 14.61 -9.39 9.01
CA VAL A 296 14.82 -9.20 7.57
C VAL A 296 16.04 -8.34 7.35
N VAL A 297 16.99 -8.84 6.57
CA VAL A 297 18.23 -8.11 6.27
C VAL A 297 18.31 -7.82 4.78
N GLY A 298 18.31 -6.53 4.43
CA GLY A 298 18.43 -6.05 3.07
C GLY A 298 19.88 -5.89 2.63
N GLY A 299 20.15 -6.10 1.35
CA GLY A 299 21.47 -5.87 0.77
C GLY A 299 21.50 -5.97 -0.75
N GLY A 300 22.22 -5.05 -1.40
CA GLY A 300 22.46 -5.09 -2.85
C GLY A 300 21.20 -5.02 -3.73
N ALA A 301 21.40 -5.21 -5.04
CA ALA A 301 20.31 -5.21 -6.02
C ALA A 301 20.58 -6.16 -7.20
N ILE A 302 19.56 -6.92 -7.61
CA ILE A 302 19.59 -7.81 -8.76
C ILE A 302 18.65 -7.28 -9.84
N ALA A 303 19.26 -6.78 -10.92
CA ALA A 303 18.57 -6.27 -12.12
C ALA A 303 17.76 -4.98 -11.86
N GLY A 304 18.12 -4.23 -10.83
CA GLY A 304 17.42 -3.02 -10.40
C GLY A 304 16.63 -3.24 -9.12
N GLU A 305 16.28 -4.50 -8.82
CA GLU A 305 15.46 -4.84 -7.66
C GLU A 305 16.31 -5.01 -6.39
N PRO A 306 15.99 -4.32 -5.29
CA PRO A 306 16.66 -4.53 -4.00
C PRO A 306 16.43 -5.97 -3.52
N GLN A 307 17.41 -6.55 -2.82
CA GLN A 307 17.28 -7.90 -2.26
C GLN A 307 17.14 -7.83 -0.73
N ARG A 308 16.34 -8.73 -0.18
CA ARG A 308 16.07 -8.87 1.25
C ARG A 308 15.92 -10.34 1.57
N GLU A 309 16.45 -10.76 2.71
CA GLU A 309 16.37 -12.14 3.17
C GLU A 309 15.73 -12.16 4.56
N PRO A 310 14.58 -12.83 4.74
CA PRO A 310 14.00 -13.07 6.05
C PRO A 310 14.68 -14.25 6.76
N THR A 311 14.90 -14.11 8.06
CA THR A 311 15.28 -15.19 8.96
C THR A 311 14.20 -15.34 10.02
N GLU A 312 13.64 -16.54 10.18
CA GLU A 312 12.53 -16.83 11.09
C GLU A 312 13.03 -17.32 12.45
N TYR A 313 12.26 -17.02 13.49
CA TYR A 313 12.57 -17.26 14.89
C TYR A 313 11.30 -17.69 15.66
N ASP A 314 11.49 -18.42 16.76
CA ASP A 314 10.41 -19.04 17.54
C ASP A 314 9.99 -18.18 18.75
N CYS A 315 9.91 -16.85 18.55
CA CYS A 315 9.56 -15.89 19.60
C CYS A 315 10.44 -15.97 20.86
N GLU A 316 11.68 -16.43 20.72
CA GLU A 316 12.66 -16.41 21.79
C GLU A 316 13.27 -15.00 21.93
N ARG A 317 13.78 -14.71 23.14
CA ARG A 317 14.44 -13.43 23.45
C ARG A 317 15.90 -13.38 22.98
N ASP A 318 16.39 -14.49 22.45
CA ASP A 318 17.69 -14.65 21.84
C ASP A 318 17.55 -15.62 20.66
N ASP A 319 18.49 -15.56 19.72
CA ASP A 319 18.38 -16.34 18.48
C ASP A 319 18.66 -17.85 18.63
N GLY A 320 18.99 -18.35 19.83
CA GLY A 320 19.32 -19.75 20.06
C GLY A 320 20.47 -20.30 19.18
N GLY A 321 21.22 -19.44 18.49
CA GLY A 321 22.26 -19.74 17.51
C GLY A 321 21.83 -19.64 16.03
N VAL A 322 20.71 -18.98 15.71
CA VAL A 322 20.21 -18.77 14.34
C VAL A 322 20.61 -17.37 13.84
N ARG A 323 21.65 -17.33 13.00
CA ARG A 323 22.20 -16.09 12.45
C ARG A 323 21.34 -15.50 11.32
N ALA A 324 21.08 -14.20 11.36
CA ALA A 324 20.47 -13.47 10.26
C ALA A 324 21.53 -13.06 9.21
N TYR A 325 21.23 -13.22 7.93
CA TYR A 325 22.12 -12.83 6.82
C TYR A 325 21.41 -11.93 5.83
N ALA A 326 22.16 -11.00 5.22
CA ALA A 326 21.73 -10.31 4.01
C ALA A 326 21.54 -11.31 2.86
N ALA A 327 20.75 -10.95 1.85
CA ALA A 327 20.50 -11.83 0.70
C ALA A 327 21.78 -12.35 0.02
N GLU A 328 21.70 -13.57 -0.50
CA GLU A 328 22.80 -14.18 -1.26
C GLU A 328 23.18 -13.32 -2.50
N ASN A 329 24.47 -13.27 -2.80
CA ASN A 329 25.02 -12.54 -3.93
C ASN A 329 25.47 -13.49 -5.05
N PRO A 330 24.55 -13.95 -5.92
CA PRO A 330 24.88 -14.88 -7.00
C PRO A 330 25.77 -14.26 -8.08
N ARG A 331 26.04 -12.94 -8.01
CA ARG A 331 26.84 -12.20 -8.99
C ARG A 331 28.31 -12.11 -8.61
N ASN A 332 28.66 -12.33 -7.34
CA ASN A 332 30.03 -12.26 -6.86
C ASN A 332 30.52 -13.64 -6.41
N PRO A 333 31.37 -14.33 -7.18
CA PRO A 333 31.83 -15.67 -6.81
C PRO A 333 32.79 -15.69 -5.60
N ASN A 334 33.21 -14.52 -5.08
CA ASN A 334 34.10 -14.43 -3.92
C ASN A 334 33.36 -14.07 -2.62
N ARG A 335 32.06 -13.77 -2.69
CA ARG A 335 31.25 -13.36 -1.55
C ARG A 335 29.89 -14.03 -1.64
N GLU A 336 29.47 -14.70 -0.57
CA GLU A 336 28.23 -15.46 -0.54
C GLU A 336 27.03 -14.53 -0.39
N TYR A 337 27.15 -13.46 0.38
CA TYR A 337 26.05 -12.55 0.72
C TYR A 337 26.29 -11.11 0.23
N PHE A 338 25.26 -10.26 0.20
CA PHE A 338 25.43 -8.82 -0.01
C PHE A 338 25.88 -8.11 1.28
N GLN A 339 26.29 -6.85 1.14
CA GLN A 339 26.49 -5.97 2.30
C GLN A 339 25.15 -5.55 2.86
N ILE A 340 25.04 -5.59 4.18
CA ILE A 340 23.87 -5.11 4.90
C ILE A 340 23.64 -3.64 4.54
N SER A 341 22.44 -3.34 4.06
CA SER A 341 22.00 -1.97 3.76
C SER A 341 20.81 -1.53 4.60
N ASN A 342 20.04 -2.47 5.12
CA ASN A 342 18.95 -2.20 6.07
C ASN A 342 18.64 -3.45 6.90
N ILE A 343 18.06 -3.23 8.07
CA ILE A 343 17.64 -4.28 9.00
C ILE A 343 16.21 -3.98 9.47
N THR A 344 15.35 -4.98 9.49
CA THR A 344 14.01 -4.90 10.07
C THR A 344 13.85 -6.04 11.06
N PHE A 345 13.61 -5.72 12.34
CA PHE A 345 13.28 -6.69 13.37
C PHE A 345 11.76 -6.86 13.43
N TRP A 346 11.28 -8.08 13.64
CA TRP A 346 9.87 -8.35 13.87
C TRP A 346 9.66 -9.02 15.20
N TYR A 347 8.76 -8.48 16.03
CA TYR A 347 8.49 -8.99 17.37
C TYR A 347 7.17 -9.75 17.45
N CYS A 348 7.12 -10.69 18.38
CA CYS A 348 5.93 -11.47 18.67
C CYS A 348 5.03 -10.73 19.65
N THR A 349 3.72 -10.78 19.41
CA THR A 349 2.72 -10.30 20.37
C THR A 349 1.49 -11.19 20.39
N ASP A 350 0.87 -11.29 21.57
CA ASP A 350 -0.40 -11.99 21.76
C ASP A 350 -1.60 -11.15 21.30
N ASP A 351 -1.38 -9.86 21.03
CA ASP A 351 -2.40 -8.95 20.54
C ASP A 351 -2.42 -8.98 19.00
N PRO A 352 -3.58 -9.12 18.33
CA PRO A 352 -3.66 -9.01 16.88
C PRO A 352 -3.17 -7.62 16.47
N VAL A 353 -2.19 -7.60 15.58
CA VAL A 353 -1.40 -6.40 15.33
C VAL A 353 -2.04 -5.62 14.22
N ASP A 354 -2.58 -4.47 14.59
CA ASP A 354 -3.09 -3.47 13.66
C ASP A 354 -1.92 -2.57 13.24
N VAL A 355 -0.95 -3.08 12.45
CA VAL A 355 -0.03 -2.18 11.75
C VAL A 355 -0.84 -1.58 10.61
N PRO A 356 -1.08 -0.25 10.56
CA PRO A 356 -1.79 0.32 9.43
C PRO A 356 -0.88 0.15 8.20
N ALA A 357 -1.16 -0.87 7.40
CA ALA A 357 -0.41 -1.12 6.19
C ALA A 357 -1.01 -0.27 5.07
N TYR A 358 -0.20 0.62 4.52
CA TYR A 358 -0.54 1.44 3.36
C TYR A 358 -0.62 0.57 2.10
N THR A 359 -1.60 0.80 1.23
CA THR A 359 -1.72 0.06 -0.01
C THR A 359 -0.62 0.47 -1.00
N PRO A 360 0.22 -0.46 -1.49
CA PRO A 360 1.20 -0.15 -2.52
C PRO A 360 0.50 0.20 -3.84
N GLU A 361 1.13 1.02 -4.66
CA GLU A 361 0.59 1.31 -6.00
C GLU A 361 0.47 0.06 -6.87
N SER A 362 -0.38 0.14 -7.90
CA SER A 362 -0.60 -0.90 -8.91
C SER A 362 -0.95 -2.27 -8.31
N ASN A 363 -1.67 -2.27 -7.19
CA ASN A 363 -2.22 -3.44 -6.54
C ASN A 363 -3.74 -3.45 -6.59
N THR A 364 -4.33 -4.63 -6.81
CA THR A 364 -5.78 -4.85 -6.72
C THR A 364 -6.12 -5.43 -5.35
N ARG A 365 -7.15 -4.89 -4.73
CA ARG A 365 -7.76 -5.42 -3.50
C ARG A 365 -9.27 -5.44 -3.69
N PHE A 366 -9.97 -6.34 -3.00
CA PHE A 366 -11.42 -6.40 -3.11
C PHE A 366 -12.12 -6.40 -1.76
N LEU A 367 -13.32 -5.83 -1.75
CA LEU A 367 -14.32 -5.95 -0.71
C LEU A 367 -15.47 -6.78 -1.26
N LEU A 368 -15.88 -7.82 -0.55
CA LEU A 368 -17.02 -8.66 -0.92
C LEU A 368 -18.10 -8.57 0.16
N LEU A 369 -19.20 -7.88 -0.16
CA LEU A 369 -20.40 -7.87 0.67
C LEU A 369 -21.33 -8.99 0.20
N GLU A 370 -21.49 -10.02 1.02
CA GLU A 370 -22.46 -11.10 0.83
C GLU A 370 -23.68 -10.82 1.70
N TRP A 371 -24.87 -11.11 1.19
CA TRP A 371 -26.10 -10.97 1.96
C TRP A 371 -27.15 -12.01 1.59
N CYS A 372 -27.95 -12.43 2.56
CA CYS A 372 -29.05 -13.36 2.39
C CYS A 372 -30.22 -12.99 3.29
N LEU A 373 -31.44 -13.00 2.75
CA LEU A 373 -32.65 -12.90 3.57
C LEU A 373 -33.10 -14.30 4.00
N PRO A 374 -33.06 -14.66 5.30
CA PRO A 374 -33.39 -16.00 5.74
C PRO A 374 -34.81 -16.43 5.38
N THR A 375 -34.98 -17.72 5.04
CA THR A 375 -36.28 -18.27 4.58
C THR A 375 -37.39 -18.25 5.63
N ASP A 376 -37.05 -18.11 6.91
CA ASP A 376 -37.98 -18.05 8.03
C ASP A 376 -38.45 -16.63 8.36
N VAL A 377 -37.88 -15.62 7.69
CA VAL A 377 -38.44 -14.27 7.66
C VAL A 377 -39.76 -14.35 6.90
N GLY A 378 -40.90 -14.16 7.59
CA GLY A 378 -42.21 -14.12 6.92
C GLY A 378 -42.31 -12.97 5.89
N ASN A 379 -43.40 -12.92 5.11
CA ASN A 379 -43.70 -11.83 4.15
C ASN A 379 -43.93 -10.43 4.79
N GLU A 380 -43.31 -10.14 5.93
CA GLU A 380 -43.45 -8.89 6.67
C GLU A 380 -42.60 -7.75 6.09
N VAL A 381 -41.63 -8.06 5.23
CA VAL A 381 -40.63 -7.11 4.70
C VAL A 381 -40.74 -6.89 3.18
N GLU A 382 -41.75 -7.47 2.55
CA GLU A 382 -42.02 -7.37 1.10
C GLU A 382 -42.33 -5.90 0.74
N ARG A 383 -41.52 -5.29 -0.15
CA ARG A 383 -41.49 -3.86 -0.59
C ARG A 383 -40.64 -2.87 0.22
N ASN A 384 -39.86 -3.33 1.19
CA ASN A 384 -38.86 -2.46 1.80
C ASN A 384 -37.66 -2.31 0.85
N ARG A 385 -36.97 -1.17 0.94
CA ARG A 385 -35.78 -0.84 0.16
C ARG A 385 -34.68 -0.42 1.13
N ILE A 386 -33.45 -0.79 0.79
CA ILE A 386 -32.26 -0.32 1.49
C ILE A 386 -31.39 0.47 0.52
N ASP A 387 -31.14 1.72 0.87
CA ASP A 387 -30.23 2.61 0.17
C ASP A 387 -29.12 3.07 1.12
N PHE A 388 -27.90 3.11 0.61
CA PHE A 388 -26.74 3.68 1.28
C PHE A 388 -25.67 3.97 0.22
N ASP A 389 -24.78 4.89 0.53
CA ASP A 389 -23.62 5.21 -0.31
C ASP A 389 -22.39 4.46 0.19
N LEU A 390 -21.56 4.04 -0.76
CA LEU A 390 -20.22 3.51 -0.52
C LEU A 390 -19.22 4.63 -0.76
N GLN A 391 -18.30 4.84 0.18
CA GLN A 391 -17.30 5.90 0.06
C GLN A 391 -15.89 5.37 0.33
N PHE A 392 -15.02 5.62 -0.63
CA PHE A 392 -13.57 5.51 -0.44
C PHE A 392 -13.00 6.89 -0.14
N TYR A 393 -12.03 6.95 0.76
CA TYR A 393 -11.12 8.09 0.94
C TYR A 393 -9.71 7.57 0.75
N THR A 394 -8.89 8.31 0.00
CA THR A 394 -7.51 7.93 -0.23
C THR A 394 -6.57 9.09 0.01
N GLU A 395 -5.44 8.78 0.60
CA GLU A 395 -4.41 9.77 0.88
C GLU A 395 -3.02 9.22 0.55
N GLN A 396 -2.17 10.05 -0.03
CA GLN A 396 -0.83 9.63 -0.43
C GLN A 396 0.01 9.35 0.82
N ARG A 397 0.72 8.23 0.85
CA ARG A 397 1.57 7.84 1.99
C ARG A 397 2.76 8.78 2.18
N ARG A 398 3.34 9.27 1.09
CA ARG A 398 4.62 10.00 1.13
C ARG A 398 4.55 11.20 2.07
N HIS A 399 5.35 11.17 3.14
CA HIS A 399 5.39 12.18 4.21
C HIS A 399 4.11 12.24 5.08
N ASN A 400 3.36 11.15 5.16
CA ASN A 400 2.19 11.01 6.00
C ASN A 400 2.17 9.61 6.65
N GLU A 401 2.81 9.49 7.81
CA GLU A 401 2.98 8.23 8.54
C GLU A 401 1.82 7.92 9.50
N ASP A 402 1.02 8.94 9.85
CA ASP A 402 -0.12 8.83 10.77
C ASP A 402 -1.32 9.60 10.18
N PRO A 403 -2.00 9.01 9.17
CA PRO A 403 -3.07 9.69 8.48
C PRO A 403 -4.40 9.59 9.25
N GLU A 404 -5.21 10.63 9.15
CA GLU A 404 -6.61 10.61 9.59
C GLU A 404 -7.52 10.89 8.40
N PRO A 405 -8.60 10.13 8.19
CA PRO A 405 -9.50 10.38 7.07
C PRO A 405 -10.26 11.70 7.27
N ASP A 406 -9.96 12.72 6.47
CA ASP A 406 -10.77 13.94 6.40
C ASP A 406 -11.95 13.69 5.46
N TRP A 407 -12.99 13.04 5.98
CA TRP A 407 -14.21 12.78 5.22
C TRP A 407 -14.86 14.11 4.81
N PRO A 408 -14.79 14.51 3.54
CA PRO A 408 -15.40 15.75 3.14
C PRO A 408 -16.91 15.60 3.25
N ASP A 409 -17.53 16.42 4.08
CA ASP A 409 -18.98 16.62 4.13
C ASP A 409 -19.42 17.31 2.82
N TYR A 410 -19.44 16.55 1.73
CA TYR A 410 -20.17 16.95 0.53
C TYR A 410 -21.66 16.81 0.85
N ASP A 411 -22.24 17.89 1.39
CA ASP A 411 -23.68 18.15 1.35
C ASP A 411 -24.07 18.30 -0.13
N ASP A 412 -24.58 17.22 -0.75
CA ASP A 412 -25.26 17.27 -2.06
C ASP A 412 -26.66 17.90 -1.96
#